data_AF-A0A9P7K1A3-F1
#
_entry.id   AF-A0A9P7K1A3-F1
#
_cell.length_a   1.000
_cell.length_b   1.000
_cell.length_c   1.000
_cell.angle_alpha   90.00
_cell.angle_beta   90.00
_cell.angle_gamma   90.00
#
_symmetry.space_group_name_H-M   'P 1'
#
loop_
_entity.id
_entity.type
_entity.pdbx_description
1 polymer ?
#
loop_
_entity_poly.entity_id
_entity_poly.type
_entity_poly.pdbx_seq_one_letter_code
_entity_poly.pdbx_strand_id
1 'polypeptide(L)'
;MVQKAKVQKAKAQKSKAKSPFIQPTTANLIATRDAALCNFGRAPATTEAYSGYLKRTQKFLAALVAHRRANQIIDGLDTNLLAKVFSDTPNKMTVTALGLYISQKCFTEELGLSTASGIQSAFATLYDQQQ
;
A
#
# COMPACT_ATOMS: atom_id res chain seq x y z
N MET A 1 -18.10 2.97 63.88
CA MET A 1 -17.29 2.15 62.95
C MET A 1 -16.46 3.07 62.09
N VAL A 2 -15.13 3.06 62.25
CA VAL A 2 -14.19 3.85 61.45
C VAL A 2 -13.42 2.91 60.55
N GLN A 3 -13.48 3.09 59.23
CA GLN A 3 -12.53 2.54 58.25
C GLN A 3 -12.67 3.33 56.92
N LYS A 4 -11.81 4.33 56.70
CA LYS A 4 -10.55 4.30 55.91
C LYS A 4 -10.79 4.39 54.39
N ALA A 5 -10.72 5.62 53.86
CA ALA A 5 -10.62 5.90 52.43
C ALA A 5 -9.21 5.53 51.89
N LYS A 6 -9.15 4.80 50.78
CA LYS A 6 -7.92 4.49 50.06
C LYS A 6 -7.54 5.66 49.13
N VAL A 7 -6.48 6.39 49.46
CA VAL A 7 -5.84 7.36 48.56
C VAL A 7 -4.99 6.58 47.54
N GLN A 8 -5.39 6.57 46.28
CA GLN A 8 -4.57 6.05 45.19
C GLN A 8 -3.53 7.11 44.78
N LYS A 9 -2.24 6.75 44.84
CA LYS A 9 -1.12 7.61 44.42
C LYS A 9 -1.06 7.70 42.89
N ALA A 10 -1.11 8.92 42.35
CA ALA A 10 -0.87 9.18 40.93
C ALA A 10 0.59 8.84 40.56
N LYS A 11 0.78 8.11 39.45
CA LYS A 11 2.12 7.82 38.90
C LYS A 11 2.69 9.07 38.25
N ALA A 12 3.87 9.50 38.70
CA ALA A 12 4.60 10.63 38.12
C ALA A 12 5.07 10.30 36.68
N GLN A 13 4.67 11.15 35.74
CA GLN A 13 5.03 11.04 34.32
C GLN A 13 6.44 11.62 34.14
N LYS A 14 7.43 10.78 33.82
CA LYS A 14 8.81 11.23 33.55
C LYS A 14 8.83 12.05 32.26
N SER A 15 9.24 13.31 32.32
CA SER A 15 9.43 14.17 31.15
C SER A 15 10.64 13.71 30.33
N LYS A 16 10.47 13.54 29.02
CA LYS A 16 11.58 13.26 28.10
C LYS A 16 12.41 14.54 27.93
N ALA A 17 13.73 14.43 28.09
CA ALA A 17 14.67 15.52 27.82
C ALA A 17 14.57 15.96 26.34
N LYS A 18 14.60 17.27 26.08
CA LYS A 18 14.58 17.83 24.72
C LYS A 18 15.88 17.45 24.00
N SER A 19 15.78 16.76 22.86
CA SER A 19 16.95 16.46 22.03
C SER A 19 17.56 17.75 21.46
N PRO A 20 18.87 17.82 21.25
CA PRO A 20 19.52 18.96 20.63
C PRO A 20 18.94 19.23 19.22
N PHE A 21 18.78 20.50 18.87
CA PHE A 21 18.33 20.91 17.54
C PHE A 21 19.45 20.67 16.53
N ILE A 22 19.24 19.72 15.63
CA ILE A 22 20.15 19.42 14.52
C ILE A 22 19.70 20.26 13.32
N GLN A 23 20.62 20.99 12.69
CA GLN A 23 20.34 21.73 11.45
C GLN A 23 19.77 20.77 10.39
N PRO A 24 18.59 21.06 9.81
CA PRO A 24 17.93 20.15 8.88
C PRO A 24 18.62 20.20 7.52
N THR A 25 19.64 19.36 7.33
CA THR A 25 20.20 19.07 6.01
C THR A 25 19.35 17.99 5.32
N THR A 26 19.28 18.02 3.99
CA THR A 26 18.51 17.04 3.21
C THR A 26 18.95 15.60 3.51
N ALA A 27 20.25 15.36 3.67
CA ALA A 27 20.78 14.04 4.01
C ALA A 27 20.32 13.56 5.39
N ASN A 28 20.37 14.42 6.42
CA ASN A 28 19.92 14.06 7.77
C ASN A 28 18.41 13.82 7.82
N LEU A 29 17.62 14.58 7.06
CA LEU A 29 16.17 14.38 6.95
C LEU A 29 15.81 13.08 6.23
N ILE A 30 16.51 12.71 5.15
CA ILE A 30 16.32 11.43 4.46
C ILE A 30 16.68 10.27 5.38
N ALA A 31 17.85 10.30 6.03
CA ALA A 31 18.26 9.24 6.96
C ALA A 31 17.28 9.08 8.13
N THR A 32 16.78 10.20 8.68
CA THR A 32 15.79 10.18 9.77
C THR A 32 14.45 9.62 9.28
N ARG A 33 14.01 10.02 8.07
CA ARG A 33 12.81 9.48 7.42
C ARG A 33 12.93 7.97 7.25
N ASP A 34 14.04 7.48 6.69
CA ASP A 34 14.22 6.06 6.38
C ASP A 34 14.28 5.21 7.66
N ALA A 35 14.97 5.69 8.70
CA ALA A 35 14.99 5.04 10.01
C ALA A 35 13.61 5.04 10.69
N ALA A 36 12.82 6.09 10.50
CA ALA A 36 11.45 6.17 11.01
C ALA A 36 10.51 5.24 10.23
N LEU A 37 10.69 5.06 8.91
CA LEU A 37 9.88 4.15 8.10
C LEU A 37 9.99 2.70 8.57
N CYS A 38 11.15 2.26 9.06
CA CYS A 38 11.31 0.91 9.63
C CYS A 38 10.44 0.67 10.87
N ASN A 39 10.18 1.72 11.67
CA ASN A 39 9.47 1.61 12.95
C ASN A 39 8.00 2.07 12.86
N PHE A 40 7.70 2.99 11.95
CA PHE A 40 6.42 3.69 11.86
C PHE A 40 5.86 3.75 10.43
N GLY A 41 6.60 3.28 9.43
CA GLY A 41 6.23 3.44 8.02
C GLY A 41 4.99 2.66 7.64
N ARG A 42 4.76 1.47 8.23
CA ARG A 42 3.53 0.71 8.01
C ARG A 42 3.28 -0.36 9.05
N ALA A 43 2.01 -0.58 9.37
CA ALA A 43 1.59 -1.72 10.18
C ALA A 43 1.79 -3.06 9.40
N PRO A 44 2.25 -4.14 10.05
CA PRO A 44 2.47 -5.43 9.40
C PRO A 44 1.26 -5.96 8.63
N ALA A 45 0.06 -5.84 9.22
CA ALA A 45 -1.20 -6.25 8.59
C ALA A 45 -1.47 -5.51 7.27
N THR A 46 -1.08 -4.24 7.15
CA THR A 46 -1.24 -3.46 5.92
C THR A 46 -0.23 -3.88 4.86
N THR A 47 1.00 -4.22 5.25
CA THR A 47 2.00 -4.80 4.35
C THR A 47 1.53 -6.14 3.78
N GLU A 48 0.98 -7.02 4.62
CA GLU A 48 0.40 -8.29 4.20
C GLU A 48 -0.79 -8.07 3.24
N ALA A 49 -1.72 -7.18 3.59
CA ALA A 49 -2.86 -6.84 2.74
C ALA A 49 -2.42 -6.34 1.36
N TYR A 50 -1.41 -5.47 1.30
CA TYR A 50 -0.87 -4.93 0.06
C TYR A 50 -0.23 -6.03 -0.79
N SER A 51 0.60 -6.88 -0.19
CA SER A 51 1.17 -8.04 -0.90
C SER A 51 0.08 -8.94 -1.48
N GLY A 52 -1.04 -9.10 -0.75
CA GLY A 52 -2.22 -9.83 -1.21
C GLY A 52 -2.88 -9.17 -2.41
N TYR A 53 -3.05 -7.84 -2.40
CA TYR A 53 -3.61 -7.12 -3.54
C TYR A 53 -2.73 -7.25 -4.78
N LEU A 54 -1.41 -7.11 -4.64
CA LEU A 54 -0.47 -7.26 -5.76
C LEU A 54 -0.58 -8.66 -6.39
N LYS A 55 -0.51 -9.73 -5.58
CA LYS A 55 -0.65 -11.12 -6.06
C LYS A 55 -1.99 -11.39 -6.74
N ARG A 56 -3.10 -10.92 -6.16
CA ARG A 56 -4.43 -11.12 -6.75
C ARG A 56 -4.59 -10.37 -8.06
N THR A 57 -4.05 -9.15 -8.16
CA THR A 57 -4.08 -8.35 -9.39
C THR A 57 -3.27 -9.02 -10.50
N GLN A 58 -2.07 -9.55 -10.18
CA GLN A 58 -1.25 -10.31 -11.13
C GLN A 58 -1.99 -11.56 -11.64
N LYS A 59 -2.65 -12.31 -10.76
CA LYS A 59 -3.45 -13.49 -11.13
C LYS A 59 -4.62 -13.11 -12.05
N PHE A 60 -5.34 -12.04 -11.73
CA PHE A 60 -6.42 -11.53 -12.57
C PHE A 60 -5.91 -11.14 -13.96
N LEU A 61 -4.80 -10.41 -14.04
CA LEU A 61 -4.22 -9.97 -15.29
C LEU A 61 -3.78 -11.14 -16.17
N ALA A 62 -3.15 -12.16 -15.58
CA ALA A 62 -2.78 -13.37 -16.29
C ALA A 62 -4.00 -14.09 -16.90
N ALA A 63 -5.10 -14.19 -16.13
CA ALA A 63 -6.35 -14.76 -16.61
C ALA A 63 -6.98 -13.92 -17.74
N LEU A 64 -6.98 -12.59 -17.60
CA LEU A 64 -7.49 -11.67 -18.61
C LEU A 64 -6.69 -11.78 -19.91
N VAL A 65 -5.35 -11.79 -19.83
CA VAL A 65 -4.47 -11.94 -21.01
C VAL A 65 -4.68 -13.30 -21.68
N ALA A 66 -4.82 -14.38 -20.92
CA ALA A 66 -5.11 -15.70 -21.45
C ALA A 66 -6.44 -15.71 -22.21
N HIS A 67 -7.50 -15.16 -21.61
CA HIS A 67 -8.81 -15.02 -22.25
C HIS A 67 -8.74 -14.20 -23.54
N ARG A 68 -8.05 -13.06 -23.52
CA ARG A 68 -7.89 -12.19 -24.69
C ARG A 68 -7.16 -12.89 -25.84
N ARG A 69 -6.12 -13.66 -25.53
CA ARG A 69 -5.35 -14.43 -26.52
C ARG A 69 -6.18 -15.57 -27.12
N ALA A 70 -6.90 -16.32 -26.29
CA ALA A 70 -7.72 -17.44 -26.73
C ALA A 70 -8.85 -16.99 -27.68
N ASN A 71 -9.45 -15.82 -27.40
CA ASN A 71 -10.58 -15.30 -28.17
C ASN A 71 -10.19 -14.25 -29.22
N GLN A 72 -8.90 -14.00 -29.43
CA GLN A 72 -8.38 -13.00 -30.38
C GLN A 72 -9.08 -11.64 -30.27
N ILE A 73 -9.25 -11.13 -29.03
CA ILE A 73 -9.98 -9.89 -28.77
C ILE A 73 -9.25 -8.68 -29.39
N ILE A 74 -9.97 -7.88 -30.19
CA ILE A 74 -9.49 -6.64 -30.81
C ILE A 74 -10.37 -5.48 -30.32
N ASP A 75 -9.95 -4.84 -29.23
CA ASP A 75 -10.67 -3.74 -28.57
C ASP A 75 -9.77 -2.51 -28.34
N GLY A 76 -8.67 -2.42 -29.11
CA GLY A 76 -7.70 -1.32 -29.02
C GLY A 76 -6.70 -1.44 -27.87
N LEU A 77 -6.82 -2.44 -26.98
CA LEU A 77 -5.82 -2.69 -25.94
C LEU A 77 -4.73 -3.63 -26.43
N ASP A 78 -3.47 -3.19 -26.30
CA ASP A 78 -2.30 -4.02 -26.61
C ASP A 78 -2.13 -5.13 -25.55
N THR A 79 -2.55 -6.34 -25.92
CA THR A 79 -2.49 -7.53 -25.05
C THR A 79 -1.05 -7.90 -24.65
N ASN A 80 -0.03 -7.58 -25.46
CA ASN A 80 1.36 -7.88 -25.14
C ASN A 80 1.92 -6.90 -24.11
N LEU A 81 1.57 -5.62 -24.21
CA LEU A 81 1.90 -4.64 -23.18
C LEU A 81 1.11 -4.86 -21.90
N LEU A 82 -0.17 -5.23 -22.02
CA LEU A 82 -1.03 -5.58 -20.89
C LEU A 82 -0.40 -6.72 -20.07
N ALA A 83 0.17 -7.73 -20.71
CA ALA A 83 0.86 -8.85 -20.04
C ALA A 83 2.10 -8.43 -19.23
N LYS A 84 2.67 -7.25 -19.47
CA LYS A 84 3.90 -6.75 -18.83
C LYS A 84 3.66 -5.63 -17.82
N VAL A 85 2.40 -5.28 -17.56
CA VAL A 85 2.00 -4.10 -16.75
C VAL A 85 2.57 -4.07 -15.33
N PHE A 86 2.67 -5.22 -14.68
CA PHE A 86 3.18 -5.33 -13.32
C PHE A 86 4.57 -5.97 -13.25
N SER A 87 5.35 -5.85 -14.34
CA SER A 87 6.79 -6.08 -14.31
C SER A 87 7.51 -4.91 -13.62
N ASP A 88 8.85 -4.98 -13.51
CA ASP A 88 9.67 -4.03 -12.74
C ASP A 88 9.50 -2.56 -13.13
N THR A 89 8.99 -2.27 -14.32
CA THR A 89 8.70 -0.89 -14.75
C THR A 89 7.23 -0.74 -15.12
N PRO A 90 6.47 0.15 -14.46
CA PRO A 90 5.12 0.48 -14.91
C PRO A 90 5.16 0.97 -16.35
N ASN A 91 4.19 0.56 -17.15
CA ASN A 91 4.09 0.90 -18.56
C ASN A 91 2.79 1.66 -18.83
N LYS A 92 2.59 2.10 -20.08
CA LYS A 92 1.40 2.90 -20.47
C LYS A 92 0.05 2.22 -20.18
N MET A 93 0.02 0.90 -20.03
CA MET A 93 -1.18 0.12 -19.73
C MET A 93 -1.41 -0.08 -18.23
N THR A 94 -0.50 0.38 -17.36
CA THR A 94 -0.60 0.16 -15.90
C THR A 94 -1.86 0.76 -15.31
N VAL A 95 -2.17 2.01 -15.64
CA VAL A 95 -3.40 2.68 -15.17
C VAL A 95 -4.64 1.96 -15.67
N THR A 96 -4.64 1.54 -16.95
CA THR A 96 -5.76 0.80 -17.54
C THR A 96 -5.99 -0.54 -16.86
N ALA A 97 -4.94 -1.35 -16.66
CA ALA A 97 -5.07 -2.65 -16.02
C ALA A 97 -5.53 -2.53 -14.56
N LEU A 98 -5.03 -1.52 -13.84
CA LEU A 98 -5.45 -1.22 -12.49
C LEU A 98 -6.94 -0.83 -12.45
N GLY A 99 -7.37 0.03 -13.38
CA GLY A 99 -8.77 0.39 -13.56
C GLY A 99 -9.66 -0.81 -13.84
N LEU A 100 -9.25 -1.70 -14.76
CA LEU A 100 -10.00 -2.93 -15.06
C LEU A 100 -10.14 -3.85 -13.83
N TYR A 101 -9.08 -3.99 -13.04
CA TYR A 101 -9.13 -4.80 -11.83
C TYR A 101 -9.97 -4.16 -10.73
N ILE A 102 -9.86 -2.85 -10.51
CA ILE A 102 -10.71 -2.13 -9.56
C ILE A 102 -12.18 -2.25 -9.99
N SER A 103 -12.48 -2.11 -11.28
CA SER A 103 -13.84 -2.29 -11.80
C SER A 103 -14.38 -3.70 -11.53
N GLN A 104 -13.57 -4.74 -11.77
CA GLN A 104 -13.94 -6.11 -11.44
C GLN A 104 -14.24 -6.26 -9.94
N LYS A 105 -13.39 -5.69 -9.07
CA LYS A 105 -13.57 -5.80 -7.61
C LYS A 105 -14.78 -5.02 -7.11
N CYS A 106 -14.96 -3.78 -7.56
CA CYS A 106 -15.98 -2.91 -7.00
C CYS A 106 -17.35 -3.08 -7.64
N PHE A 107 -17.41 -3.34 -8.94
CA PHE A 107 -18.68 -3.39 -9.67
C PHE A 107 -19.17 -4.82 -9.95
N THR A 108 -18.26 -5.80 -10.07
CA THR A 108 -18.65 -7.21 -10.28
C THR A 108 -18.69 -7.99 -8.97
N GLU A 109 -17.74 -7.77 -8.07
CA GLU A 109 -17.65 -8.46 -6.77
C GLU A 109 -18.22 -7.62 -5.61
N GLU A 110 -18.84 -6.47 -5.93
CA GLU A 110 -19.53 -5.58 -4.98
C GLU A 110 -18.67 -5.11 -3.79
N LEU A 111 -17.36 -5.01 -3.99
CA LEU A 111 -16.45 -4.51 -2.95
C LEU A 111 -16.48 -2.98 -2.88
N GLY A 112 -16.44 -2.43 -1.66
CA GLY A 112 -16.53 -0.99 -1.45
C GLY A 112 -15.28 -0.20 -1.81
N LEU A 113 -15.41 1.13 -1.73
CA LEU A 113 -14.36 2.12 -1.96
C LEU A 113 -13.06 1.84 -1.19
N SER A 114 -13.15 1.31 0.03
CA SER A 114 -11.99 0.94 0.85
C SER A 114 -11.07 -0.06 0.14
N THR A 115 -11.64 -0.98 -0.64
CA THR A 115 -10.89 -1.95 -1.43
C THR A 115 -10.18 -1.28 -2.60
N ALA A 116 -10.87 -0.40 -3.33
CA ALA A 116 -10.26 0.37 -4.42
C ALA A 116 -9.07 1.21 -3.92
N SER A 117 -9.26 1.95 -2.83
CA SER A 117 -8.20 2.76 -2.21
C SER A 117 -7.03 1.89 -1.74
N GLY A 118 -7.32 0.72 -1.15
CA GLY A 118 -6.28 -0.24 -0.72
C GLY A 118 -5.45 -0.78 -1.88
N ILE A 119 -6.09 -1.13 -2.99
CA ILE A 119 -5.41 -1.59 -4.22
C ILE A 119 -4.54 -0.47 -4.80
N GLN A 120 -5.09 0.73 -4.97
CA GLN A 120 -4.35 1.88 -5.51
C GLN A 120 -3.13 2.20 -4.63
N SER A 121 -3.29 2.20 -3.31
CA SER A 121 -2.21 2.51 -2.37
C SER A 121 -1.12 1.43 -2.36
N ALA A 122 -1.51 0.16 -2.57
CA ALA A 122 -0.57 -0.94 -2.71
C ALA A 122 0.34 -0.77 -3.93
N PHE A 123 -0.23 -0.39 -5.08
CA PHE A 123 0.55 -0.13 -6.29
C PHE A 123 1.38 1.15 -6.20
N ALA A 124 0.84 2.23 -5.63
CA ALA A 124 1.61 3.45 -5.40
C ALA A 124 2.85 3.16 -4.55
N THR A 125 2.70 2.39 -3.46
CA THR A 125 3.85 2.00 -2.64
C THR A 125 4.86 1.16 -3.41
N LEU A 126 4.39 0.18 -4.19
CA LEU A 126 5.29 -0.68 -4.96
C LEU A 126 6.20 0.15 -5.86
N TYR A 127 5.64 1.17 -6.52
CA TYR A 127 6.40 2.04 -7.41
C TYR A 127 7.27 3.06 -6.67
N ASP A 128 6.83 3.58 -5.53
CA ASP A 128 7.65 4.45 -4.67
C ASP A 128 8.89 3.73 -4.13
N GLN A 129 8.80 2.40 -3.91
CA GLN A 129 9.93 1.58 -3.46
C GLN A 129 10.88 1.15 -4.59
N GLN A 130 10.47 1.31 -5.85
CA GLN A 130 11.25 0.92 -7.04
C GLN A 130 12.06 2.09 -7.63
N GLN A 131 12.03 3.28 -7.00
CA GLN A 131 12.87 4.45 -7.34
C GLN A 131 14.18 4.47 -6.56
#